data_AF-A0A812KBF6-F1
#
_entry.id   AF-A0A812KBF6-F1
#
_cell.length_a   1.000
_cell.length_b   1.000
_cell.length_c   1.000
_cell.angle_alpha   90.00
_cell.angle_beta   90.00
_cell.angle_gamma   90.00
#
_symmetry.space_group_name_H-M   'P 1'
#
loop_
_entity.id
_entity.type
_entity.pdbx_description
1 polymer ?
#
loop_
_entity_poly.entity_id
_entity_poly.type
_entity_poly.pdbx_seq_one_letter_code
_entity_poly.pdbx_strand_id
1 'polypeptide(L)'
;VLLDILHQGFNDKLASLRGMFGAGAYFAEDPEKIDQYTREDPGHEAPGLERLHSRLYRAGGHQHPGDHIFYCFVVRVTCGACFLSRGFKDKLRDHDSDFQVFVNEDRRELSAVPGSDPRIPYHTLLVQTGKEAKHRIERFREVISFSANRAYPEYLLAYQRV
;
A
#
# COMPACT_ATOMS: atom_id res chain seq x y z
N VAL A 1 -11.58 -5.75 5.23
CA VAL A 1 -10.63 -5.02 4.35
C VAL A 1 -10.77 -5.41 2.89
N LEU A 2 -10.56 -6.67 2.50
CA LEU A 2 -10.59 -7.06 1.08
C LEU A 2 -11.95 -6.78 0.40
N LEU A 3 -13.05 -7.23 1.01
CA LEU A 3 -14.40 -6.93 0.51
C LEU A 3 -14.68 -5.42 0.45
N ASP A 4 -14.18 -4.66 1.41
CA ASP A 4 -14.31 -3.21 1.42
C ASP A 4 -13.58 -2.61 0.22
N ILE A 5 -12.32 -2.98 -0.03
CA ILE A 5 -11.55 -2.47 -1.18
C ILE A 5 -12.22 -2.85 -2.51
N LEU A 6 -12.77 -4.06 -2.65
CA LEU A 6 -13.53 -4.45 -3.84
C LEU A 6 -14.78 -3.59 -4.06
N HIS A 7 -15.42 -3.14 -2.99
CA HIS A 7 -16.71 -2.43 -3.09
C HIS A 7 -16.56 -0.91 -3.23
N GLN A 8 -15.61 -0.30 -2.50
CA GLN A 8 -15.44 1.16 -2.41
C GLN A 8 -14.07 1.65 -2.88
N GLY A 9 -13.14 0.76 -3.27
CA GLY A 9 -11.76 1.12 -3.58
C GLY A 9 -10.93 1.43 -2.33
N PHE A 10 -9.76 2.04 -2.53
CA PHE A 10 -8.90 2.51 -1.44
C PHE A 10 -9.53 3.72 -0.72
N ASN A 11 -9.15 3.94 0.54
CA ASN A 11 -9.64 5.07 1.33
C ASN A 11 -8.54 5.59 2.27
N ASP A 12 -7.97 6.75 1.94
CA ASP A 12 -6.89 7.43 2.67
C ASP A 12 -7.31 7.92 4.08
N LYS A 13 -8.61 8.11 4.31
CA LYS A 13 -9.12 8.49 5.64
C LYS A 13 -8.96 7.37 6.66
N LEU A 14 -8.93 6.11 6.19
CA LEU A 14 -8.73 4.92 7.01
C LEU A 14 -7.24 4.54 7.16
N ALA A 15 -6.33 5.29 6.54
CA ALA A 15 -4.90 5.01 6.63
C ALA A 15 -4.39 5.19 8.07
N SER A 16 -3.52 4.27 8.50
CA SER A 16 -2.94 4.27 9.84
C SER A 16 -1.99 5.44 10.03
N LEU A 17 -2.22 6.25 11.08
CA LEU A 17 -1.28 7.31 11.50
C LEU A 17 0.06 6.74 12.01
N ARG A 18 0.11 5.44 12.31
CA ARG A 18 1.31 4.74 12.79
C ARG A 18 2.17 4.17 11.66
N GLY A 19 1.77 4.38 10.40
CA GLY A 19 2.59 4.02 9.25
C GLY A 19 3.99 4.62 9.35
N MET A 20 5.00 3.84 8.96
CA MET A 20 6.41 4.25 9.03
C MET A 20 6.67 5.47 8.15
N PHE A 21 6.06 5.51 6.97
CA PHE A 21 6.21 6.53 5.93
C PHE A 21 4.94 7.37 5.77
N GLY A 22 4.28 7.67 6.89
CA GLY A 22 3.07 8.49 6.91
C GLY A 22 1.76 7.72 6.72
N ALA A 23 0.66 8.45 6.74
CA ALA A 23 -0.70 7.94 6.73
C ALA A 23 -1.23 7.83 5.29
N GLY A 24 -0.67 6.89 4.53
CA GLY A 24 -1.05 6.60 3.15
C GLY A 24 -1.35 5.12 2.90
N ALA A 25 -1.69 4.80 1.66
CA ALA A 25 -1.76 3.44 1.15
C ALA A 25 -0.36 2.99 0.69
N TYR A 26 0.06 1.81 1.15
CA TYR A 26 1.39 1.24 0.89
C TYR A 26 1.27 0.16 -0.18
N PHE A 27 2.13 0.25 -1.18
CA PHE A 27 2.24 -0.72 -2.27
C PHE A 27 3.68 -1.21 -2.37
N ALA A 28 3.85 -2.42 -2.88
CA ALA A 28 5.14 -3.00 -3.16
C ALA A 28 5.10 -3.69 -4.51
N GLU A 29 6.25 -3.77 -5.17
CA GLU A 29 6.40 -4.50 -6.44
C GLU A 29 6.75 -5.97 -6.21
N ASP A 30 7.31 -6.27 -5.03
CA ASP A 30 7.74 -7.61 -4.65
C ASP A 30 6.63 -8.33 -3.86
N PRO A 31 6.18 -9.51 -4.31
CA PRO A 31 5.13 -10.26 -3.63
C PRO A 31 5.53 -10.74 -2.22
N GLU A 32 6.82 -10.96 -1.93
CA GLU A 32 7.27 -11.34 -0.57
C GLU A 32 7.00 -10.21 0.43
N LYS A 33 7.14 -8.96 0.01
CA LYS A 33 6.77 -7.80 0.86
C LYS A 33 5.26 -7.74 1.10
N ILE A 34 4.47 -8.02 0.06
CA ILE A 34 3.01 -7.99 0.14
C ILE A 34 2.50 -9.11 1.06
N ASP A 35 3.09 -10.32 0.96
CA ASP A 35 2.69 -11.50 1.73
C ASP A 35 2.79 -11.27 3.25
N GLN A 36 3.74 -10.44 3.71
CA GLN A 36 3.87 -10.02 5.12
C GLN A 36 2.61 -9.35 5.70
N TYR A 37 1.71 -8.85 4.84
CA TYR A 37 0.48 -8.15 5.22
C TYR A 37 -0.78 -8.96 4.90
N THR A 38 -0.63 -10.22 4.47
CA THR A 38 -1.78 -11.09 4.18
C THR A 38 -2.15 -11.95 5.39
N ARG A 39 -3.40 -12.41 5.39
CA ARG A 39 -3.89 -13.44 6.30
C ARG A 39 -4.50 -14.55 5.47
N GLU A 40 -4.38 -15.75 6.01
CA GLU A 40 -4.92 -16.96 5.42
C GLU A 40 -6.44 -16.92 5.35
N ASP A 41 -6.98 -17.41 4.23
CA ASP A 41 -8.36 -17.84 4.07
C ASP A 41 -8.39 -19.38 4.13
N PRO A 42 -8.88 -19.97 5.23
CA PRO A 42 -8.93 -21.42 5.40
C PRO A 42 -10.13 -22.06 4.68
N GLY A 43 -10.89 -21.30 3.88
CA GLY A 43 -12.01 -21.80 3.09
C GLY A 43 -13.36 -21.76 3.79
N HIS A 44 -14.27 -22.64 3.37
CA HIS A 44 -15.72 -22.51 3.60
C HIS A 44 -16.17 -22.49 5.07
N GLU A 45 -15.34 -22.94 6.00
CA GLU A 45 -15.65 -22.94 7.44
C GLU A 45 -15.10 -21.71 8.17
N ALA A 46 -14.47 -20.76 7.45
CA ALA A 46 -13.89 -19.55 8.03
C ALA A 46 -14.96 -18.56 8.51
N PRO A 47 -15.13 -18.34 9.83
CA PRO A 47 -16.12 -17.39 10.32
C PRO A 47 -15.75 -15.96 9.88
N GLY A 48 -16.73 -15.23 9.35
CA GLY A 48 -16.59 -13.83 8.94
C GLY A 48 -16.17 -13.60 7.49
N LEU A 49 -15.95 -14.66 6.69
CA LEU A 49 -15.65 -14.56 5.26
C LEU A 49 -16.86 -14.85 4.35
N GLU A 50 -18.03 -15.15 4.91
CA GLU A 50 -19.22 -15.61 4.17
C GLU A 50 -19.63 -14.60 3.09
N ARG A 51 -19.61 -13.31 3.44
CA ARG A 51 -19.93 -12.22 2.50
C ARG A 51 -18.92 -12.13 1.36
N LEU A 52 -17.63 -12.31 1.66
CA LEU A 52 -16.59 -12.29 0.64
C LEU A 52 -16.73 -13.51 -0.29
N HIS A 53 -16.84 -14.71 0.30
CA HIS A 53 -16.97 -15.96 -0.43
C HIS A 53 -18.21 -15.97 -1.32
N SER A 54 -19.34 -15.43 -0.87
CA SER A 54 -20.56 -15.32 -1.70
C SER A 54 -20.37 -14.50 -2.97
N ARG A 55 -19.37 -13.60 -3.02
CA ARG A 55 -19.06 -12.78 -4.19
C ARG A 55 -18.01 -13.42 -5.10
N LEU A 56 -17.01 -14.07 -4.52
CA LEU A 56 -15.93 -14.71 -5.28
C LEU A 56 -16.32 -16.10 -5.82
N TYR A 57 -17.07 -16.87 -5.05
CA TYR A 57 -17.36 -18.29 -5.30
C TYR A 57 -18.86 -18.55 -5.45
N ARG A 58 -19.47 -17.92 -6.47
CA ARG A 58 -20.90 -18.10 -6.76
C ARG A 58 -21.22 -19.51 -7.28
N ALA A 59 -22.45 -19.96 -7.06
CA ALA A 59 -22.95 -21.21 -7.63
C ALA A 59 -22.76 -21.24 -9.17
N GLY A 60 -22.18 -22.32 -9.70
CA GLY A 60 -21.84 -22.47 -11.11
C GLY A 60 -20.61 -21.67 -11.59
N GLY A 61 -19.93 -20.95 -10.69
CA GLY A 61 -18.64 -20.31 -10.95
C GLY A 61 -17.45 -21.11 -10.41
N HIS A 62 -16.29 -20.45 -10.29
CA HIS A 62 -15.14 -21.01 -9.59
C HIS A 62 -15.51 -21.33 -8.14
N GLN A 63 -15.08 -22.50 -7.68
CA GLN A 63 -15.23 -22.91 -6.29
C GLN A 63 -14.00 -22.46 -5.48
N HIS A 64 -14.17 -22.27 -4.17
CA HIS A 64 -13.02 -22.15 -3.30
C HIS A 64 -12.24 -23.47 -3.39
N PRO A 65 -10.90 -23.46 -3.53
CA PRO A 65 -10.13 -24.69 -3.72
C PRO A 65 -10.12 -25.63 -2.49
N GLY A 66 -10.75 -25.25 -1.38
CA GLY A 66 -10.70 -25.98 -0.11
C GLY A 66 -9.35 -25.94 0.62
N ASP A 67 -8.31 -25.39 -0.02
CA ASP A 67 -6.97 -25.25 0.53
C ASP A 67 -6.73 -23.88 1.18
N HIS A 68 -5.61 -23.77 1.88
CA HIS A 68 -5.06 -22.53 2.44
C HIS A 68 -4.66 -21.55 1.34
N ILE A 69 -5.47 -20.51 1.12
CA ILE A 69 -5.17 -19.47 0.13
C ILE A 69 -5.00 -18.09 0.77
N PHE A 70 -4.31 -17.24 0.05
CA PHE A 70 -4.05 -15.84 0.40
C PHE A 70 -4.46 -14.97 -0.78
N TYR A 71 -4.74 -13.70 -0.50
CA TYR A 71 -5.13 -12.76 -1.54
C TYR A 71 -4.23 -11.53 -1.57
N CYS A 72 -3.92 -11.06 -2.77
CA CYS A 72 -3.28 -9.78 -2.98
C CYS A 72 -3.92 -9.02 -4.15
N PHE A 73 -3.89 -7.68 -4.07
CA PHE A 73 -4.32 -6.84 -5.17
C PHE A 73 -3.14 -6.49 -6.06
N VAL A 74 -3.34 -6.62 -7.38
CA VAL A 74 -2.51 -5.89 -8.36
C VAL A 74 -3.18 -4.55 -8.58
N VAL A 75 -2.45 -3.48 -8.30
CA VAL A 75 -3.00 -2.12 -8.22
C VAL A 75 -2.36 -1.26 -9.30
N ARG A 76 -3.18 -0.54 -10.07
CA ARG A 76 -2.70 0.54 -10.93
C ARG A 76 -2.55 1.80 -10.08
N VAL A 77 -1.33 2.26 -9.87
CA VAL A 77 -1.01 3.46 -9.08
C VAL A 77 -0.46 4.55 -9.98
N THR A 78 -1.07 5.74 -9.94
CA THR A 78 -0.59 6.92 -10.67
C THR A 78 0.38 7.71 -9.81
N CYS A 79 1.67 7.53 -10.05
CA CYS A 79 2.72 8.06 -9.19
C CYS A 79 3.00 9.56 -9.38
N GLY A 80 2.80 10.12 -10.58
CA GLY A 80 3.05 11.55 -10.86
C GLY A 80 4.48 11.98 -10.48
N ALA A 81 4.62 13.18 -9.91
CA ALA A 81 5.86 13.62 -9.26
C ALA A 81 6.15 12.80 -7.99
N CYS A 82 7.23 12.03 -8.02
CA CYS A 82 7.65 11.19 -6.90
C CYS A 82 8.74 11.87 -6.06
N PHE A 83 8.62 11.81 -4.74
CA PHE A 83 9.75 12.07 -3.85
C PHE A 83 10.48 10.75 -3.58
N LEU A 84 11.78 10.71 -3.82
CA LEU A 84 12.61 9.53 -3.55
C LEU A 84 13.26 9.70 -2.19
N SER A 85 13.11 8.71 -1.32
CA SER A 85 13.71 8.70 0.02
C SER A 85 14.35 7.35 0.32
N ARG A 86 15.43 7.36 1.11
CA ARG A 86 16.04 6.15 1.69
C ARG A 86 15.70 5.95 3.15
N GLY A 87 14.81 6.78 3.68
CA GLY A 87 14.46 6.82 5.09
C GLY A 87 14.37 8.24 5.59
N PHE A 88 13.94 8.37 6.84
CA PHE A 88 13.72 9.66 7.48
C PHE A 88 14.65 9.83 8.68
N LYS A 89 15.17 11.05 8.84
CA LYS A 89 15.96 11.44 10.02
C LYS A 89 15.08 11.64 11.24
N ASP A 90 13.88 12.20 11.01
CA ASP A 90 12.81 12.34 11.99
C ASP A 90 11.47 11.89 11.38
N LYS A 91 10.33 12.38 11.85
CA LYS A 91 9.02 11.99 11.28
C LYS A 91 8.67 12.74 9.98
N LEU A 92 9.33 13.86 9.71
CA LEU A 92 8.98 14.83 8.68
C LEU A 92 10.06 15.02 7.62
N ARG A 93 11.34 14.80 7.97
CA ARG A 93 12.50 15.12 7.12
C ARG A 93 13.18 13.89 6.57
N ASP A 94 13.50 13.96 5.28
CA ASP A 94 14.30 12.96 4.58
C ASP A 94 15.70 12.85 5.20
N HIS A 95 16.22 11.64 5.26
CA HIS A 95 17.52 11.37 5.86
C HIS A 95 18.68 12.00 5.08
N ASP A 96 18.67 11.87 3.74
CA ASP A 96 19.83 12.21 2.90
C ASP A 96 19.86 13.70 2.54
N SER A 97 18.69 14.29 2.28
CA SER A 97 18.57 15.68 1.82
C SER A 97 18.21 16.68 2.92
N ASP A 98 17.82 16.21 4.11
CA ASP A 98 17.20 17.02 5.19
C ASP A 98 15.93 17.79 4.74
N PHE A 99 15.40 17.47 3.56
CA PHE A 99 14.19 18.09 3.02
C PHE A 99 12.99 17.74 3.89
N GLN A 100 12.16 18.73 4.21
CA GLN A 100 10.88 18.48 4.89
C GLN A 100 9.91 17.83 3.90
N VAL A 101 9.76 16.52 3.98
CA VAL A 101 8.94 15.69 3.08
C VAL A 101 7.46 15.82 3.37
N PHE A 102 7.06 15.97 4.64
CA PHE A 102 5.65 16.09 5.03
C PHE A 102 5.28 17.52 5.42
N VAL A 103 4.05 17.92 5.09
CA VAL A 103 3.53 19.25 5.42
C VAL A 103 3.38 19.42 6.94
N ASN A 104 3.00 18.37 7.66
CA ASN A 104 2.78 18.39 9.12
C ASN A 104 2.95 16.99 9.76
N GLU A 105 2.83 16.93 11.08
CA GLU A 105 3.00 15.71 11.90
C GLU A 105 1.98 14.60 11.67
N ASP A 106 0.81 14.91 11.09
CA ASP A 106 -0.17 13.89 10.70
C ASP A 106 0.34 13.06 9.51
N ARG A 107 1.30 13.60 8.73
CA ARG A 107 1.96 12.92 7.61
C ARG A 107 0.97 12.36 6.59
N ARG A 108 -0.07 13.15 6.30
CA ARG A 108 -1.13 12.87 5.33
C ARG A 108 -0.89 13.49 3.96
N GLU A 109 0.04 14.44 3.86
CA GLU A 109 0.31 15.19 2.63
C GLU A 109 1.81 15.44 2.50
N LEU A 110 2.35 15.25 1.30
CA LEU A 110 3.75 15.54 1.00
C LEU A 110 3.96 17.03 0.70
N SER A 111 5.16 17.52 0.92
CA SER A 111 5.56 18.88 0.58
C SER A 111 5.55 19.11 -0.93
N ALA A 112 5.52 20.39 -1.30
CA ALA A 112 5.54 20.79 -2.70
C ALA A 112 6.86 20.46 -3.40
N VAL A 113 6.77 20.15 -4.69
CA VAL A 113 7.92 20.04 -5.59
C VAL A 113 8.60 21.41 -5.66
N PRO A 114 9.90 21.52 -5.30
CA PRO A 114 10.62 22.78 -5.37
C PRO A 114 10.54 23.41 -6.76
N GLY A 115 10.21 24.70 -6.82
CA GLY A 115 10.12 25.45 -8.09
C GLY A 115 8.87 25.18 -8.93
N SER A 116 7.91 24.39 -8.45
CA SER A 116 6.63 24.20 -9.17
C SER A 116 5.75 25.45 -9.15
N ASP A 117 5.17 25.79 -10.31
CA ASP A 117 4.17 26.84 -10.47
C ASP A 117 3.06 26.38 -11.46
N PRO A 118 1.79 26.24 -11.03
CA PRO A 118 1.31 26.40 -9.65
C PRO A 118 1.99 25.39 -8.70
N ARG A 119 2.06 25.75 -7.42
CA ARG A 119 2.65 24.90 -6.39
C ARG A 119 1.94 23.55 -6.32
N ILE A 120 2.63 22.47 -6.69
CA ILE A 120 2.11 21.10 -6.62
C ILE A 120 2.83 20.28 -5.56
N PRO A 121 2.12 19.56 -4.67
CA PRO A 121 2.69 18.52 -3.82
C PRO A 121 3.38 17.42 -4.62
N TYR A 122 4.38 16.77 -4.03
CA TYR A 122 4.74 15.43 -4.47
C TYR A 122 3.51 14.52 -4.33
N HIS A 123 3.31 13.61 -5.27
CA HIS A 123 2.11 12.79 -5.33
C HIS A 123 2.29 11.42 -4.70
N THR A 124 3.51 10.89 -4.76
CA THR A 124 3.88 9.63 -4.13
C THR A 124 5.25 9.72 -3.51
N LEU A 125 5.43 8.97 -2.42
CA LEU A 125 6.72 8.74 -1.81
C LEU A 125 7.24 7.38 -2.29
N LEU A 126 8.42 7.37 -2.89
CA LEU A 126 9.12 6.16 -3.31
C LEU A 126 10.25 5.88 -2.33
N VAL A 127 10.10 4.82 -1.56
CA VAL A 127 11.07 4.44 -0.52
C VAL A 127 12.03 3.41 -1.10
N GLN A 128 13.26 3.84 -1.33
CA GLN A 128 14.31 3.03 -1.95
C GLN A 128 15.00 2.13 -0.93
N THR A 129 15.45 0.98 -1.43
CA THR A 129 16.33 0.08 -0.68
C THR A 129 17.78 0.58 -0.69
N GLY A 130 18.55 0.23 0.33
CA GLY A 130 19.99 0.53 0.34
C GLY A 130 20.69 0.06 1.62
N LYS A 131 21.98 -0.27 1.53
CA LYS A 131 22.81 -0.65 2.71
C LYS A 131 22.93 0.48 3.75
N GLU A 132 22.76 1.72 3.30
CA GLU A 132 22.79 2.92 4.14
C GLU A 132 21.40 3.31 4.65
N ALA A 133 20.33 2.61 4.24
CA ALA A 133 19.00 2.75 4.82
C ALA A 133 19.02 2.17 6.24
N LYS A 134 19.64 2.90 7.17
CA LYS A 134 19.59 2.58 8.59
C LYS A 134 18.12 2.57 8.96
N HIS A 135 17.65 1.38 9.34
CA HIS A 135 16.31 1.05 9.77
C HIS A 135 15.33 0.68 8.63
N ARG A 136 15.29 -0.64 8.35
CA ARG A 136 14.09 -1.42 7.97
C ARG A 136 13.66 -1.46 6.50
N ILE A 137 14.37 -0.81 5.57
CA ILE A 137 14.10 -0.91 4.11
C ILE A 137 15.28 -1.57 3.39
N GLU A 138 15.67 -2.76 3.83
CA GLU A 138 16.86 -3.42 3.27
C GLU A 138 16.57 -4.19 1.98
N ARG A 139 15.33 -4.70 1.84
CA ARG A 139 15.00 -5.71 0.83
C ARG A 139 13.99 -5.26 -0.21
N PHE A 140 12.98 -4.48 0.18
CA PHE A 140 11.83 -4.20 -0.69
C PHE A 140 11.57 -2.70 -0.82
N ARG A 141 11.44 -2.25 -2.06
CA ARG A 141 11.00 -0.90 -2.39
C ARG A 141 9.49 -0.78 -2.11
N GLU A 142 9.10 0.32 -1.50
CA GLU A 142 7.69 0.62 -1.21
C GLU A 142 7.28 1.91 -1.93
N VAL A 143 6.07 1.92 -2.48
CA VAL A 143 5.41 3.09 -3.07
C VAL A 143 4.27 3.49 -2.14
N ILE A 144 4.24 4.73 -1.69
CA ILE A 144 3.18 5.23 -0.81
C ILE A 144 2.40 6.31 -1.55
N SER A 145 1.09 6.11 -1.66
CA SER A 145 0.14 7.12 -2.12
C SER A 145 -0.66 7.66 -0.96
N PHE A 146 -0.78 8.98 -0.87
CA PHE A 146 -1.58 9.66 0.16
C PHE A 146 -2.99 10.03 -0.33
N SER A 147 -3.31 9.68 -1.58
CA SER A 147 -4.61 9.92 -2.18
C SER A 147 -5.18 8.62 -2.76
N ALA A 148 -6.36 8.24 -2.31
CA ALA A 148 -7.08 7.07 -2.83
C ALA A 148 -7.41 7.19 -4.33
N ASN A 149 -7.64 8.42 -4.82
CA ASN A 149 -7.99 8.70 -6.21
C ASN A 149 -6.87 8.37 -7.21
N ARG A 150 -5.67 8.01 -6.73
CA ARG A 150 -4.52 7.65 -7.56
C ARG A 150 -4.26 6.14 -7.60
N ALA A 151 -5.11 5.34 -6.96
CA ALA A 151 -4.95 3.89 -6.89
C ALA A 151 -6.25 3.19 -7.30
N TYR A 152 -6.13 2.24 -8.22
CA TYR A 152 -7.25 1.40 -8.65
C TYR A 152 -6.88 -0.08 -8.48
N PRO A 153 -7.64 -0.85 -7.67
CA PRO A 153 -7.42 -2.28 -7.52
C PRO A 153 -7.84 -2.99 -8.82
N GLU A 154 -6.88 -3.22 -9.71
CA GLU A 154 -7.12 -3.70 -11.08
C GLU A 154 -7.43 -5.20 -11.11
N TYR A 155 -6.67 -5.99 -10.34
CA TYR A 155 -6.89 -7.43 -10.22
C TYR A 155 -6.81 -7.88 -8.77
N LEU A 156 -7.58 -8.91 -8.43
CA LEU A 156 -7.41 -9.69 -7.22
C LEU A 156 -6.81 -11.04 -7.58
N LEU A 157 -5.68 -11.38 -6.98
CA LEU A 157 -5.04 -12.68 -7.13
C LEU A 157 -5.30 -13.51 -5.88
N ALA A 158 -5.65 -14.78 -6.06
CA ALA A 158 -5.61 -15.80 -5.03
C ALA A 158 -4.36 -16.66 -5.25
N TYR A 159 -3.58 -16.91 -4.21
CA TYR A 159 -2.33 -17.68 -4.29
C TYR A 159 -2.15 -18.60 -3.07
N GLN A 160 -1.28 -19.59 -3.24
CA GLN A 160 -0.79 -20.48 -2.18
C GLN A 160 0.69 -20.19 -1.92
N ARG A 161 1.12 -20.33 -0.68
CA ARG A 161 2.55 -20.29 -0.33
C ARG A 161 3.19 -21.62 -0.73
N VAL A 162 4.42 -21.57 -1.25
CA VAL A 162 5.24 -22.74 -1.59
C VAL A 162 6.15 -23.09 -0.42
#